data_AF-M5BKX1-F1
#
_entry.id   AF-M5BKX1-F1
#
_cell.length_a   1.000
_cell.length_b   1.000
_cell.length_c   1.000
_cell.angle_alpha   90.00
_cell.angle_beta   90.00
_cell.angle_gamma   90.00
#
_symmetry.space_group_name_H-M   'P 1'
#
loop_
_entity.id
_entity.type
_entity.pdbx_description
1 polymer ?
#
loop_
_entity_poly.entity_id
_entity_poly.type
_entity_poly.pdbx_seq_one_letter_code
_entity_poly.pdbx_strand_id
1 'polypeptide(L)'
;MAEDAGGETDHDTKEEGAFHGLILAVKDWKVWWLALALTAQVVGLSFNAYFPTLTATLGYNRTITLLLCAPPWAFATIVAFINARHADKTGERFWHVSVPLFVGIIGFVIAEATMNTAGRYIALFLMAQSYAGFIVFFSWCSNSLPRPPSKRAVALALINAFSQLGNVGGSYVWPNEWGTTYRKSYGICIACFGCAIAMCFAFRQHLITLNQYAYTLSDWIMAKK
;
A
#
# COMPACT_ATOMS: atom_id res chain seq x y z
N MET A 1 -4.54 10.89 15.31
CA MET A 1 -5.65 11.30 14.41
C MET A 1 -5.48 12.71 13.85
N ALA A 2 -5.02 13.69 14.64
CA ALA A 2 -4.76 15.06 14.13
C ALA A 2 -3.59 15.13 13.11
N GLU A 3 -2.58 14.27 13.25
CA GLU A 3 -1.37 14.31 12.40
C GLU A 3 -1.60 13.90 10.93
N ASP A 4 -2.71 13.21 10.63
CA ASP A 4 -3.08 12.82 9.26
C ASP A 4 -4.13 13.74 8.64
N ALA A 5 -4.76 14.62 9.41
CA ALA A 5 -5.78 15.51 8.89
C ALA A 5 -5.10 16.79 8.40
N GLY A 6 -5.08 17.01 7.09
CA GLY A 6 -4.39 18.14 6.44
C GLY A 6 -4.96 19.55 6.71
N GLY A 7 -5.27 19.90 7.95
CA GLY A 7 -5.51 21.27 8.42
C GLY A 7 -6.77 22.01 7.94
N GLU A 8 -7.55 21.48 7.00
CA GLU A 8 -8.74 22.17 6.46
C GLU A 8 -9.96 22.04 7.40
N THR A 9 -10.50 23.19 7.82
CA THR A 9 -11.69 23.33 8.69
C THR A 9 -12.99 22.98 7.97
N ASP A 10 -13.89 22.27 8.66
CA ASP A 10 -15.23 21.86 8.19
C ASP A 10 -16.09 23.08 7.81
N HIS A 11 -16.23 23.33 6.51
CA HIS A 11 -17.38 24.04 5.98
C HIS A 11 -18.35 23.01 5.40
N ASP A 12 -19.34 22.65 6.21
CA ASP A 12 -20.51 21.84 5.79
C ASP A 12 -21.33 22.65 4.78
N THR A 13 -20.87 22.65 3.53
CA THR A 13 -21.64 23.23 2.42
C THR A 13 -22.55 22.13 1.89
N LYS A 14 -23.82 22.26 2.25
CA LYS A 14 -24.93 21.36 1.87
C LYS A 14 -24.86 20.99 0.38
N GLU A 15 -24.96 19.69 0.11
CA GLU A 15 -25.36 19.10 -1.18
C GLU A 15 -24.56 19.49 -2.43
N GLU A 16 -23.23 19.51 -2.36
CA GLU A 16 -22.43 19.47 -3.57
C GLU A 16 -22.42 18.03 -4.12
N GLY A 17 -23.20 17.79 -5.18
CA GLY A 17 -23.40 16.47 -5.79
C GLY A 17 -22.08 15.75 -6.14
N ALA A 18 -22.14 14.42 -6.25
CA ALA A 18 -20.96 13.56 -6.48
C ALA A 18 -20.05 14.03 -7.64
N PHE A 19 -20.61 14.71 -8.64
CA PHE A 19 -19.89 15.30 -9.77
C PHE A 19 -19.01 16.49 -9.37
N HIS A 20 -19.44 17.34 -8.43
CA HIS A 20 -18.63 18.42 -7.89
C HIS A 20 -17.47 17.86 -7.06
N GLY A 21 -17.77 16.88 -6.19
CA GLY A 21 -16.75 16.13 -5.46
C GLY A 21 -15.72 15.44 -6.37
N LEU A 22 -16.15 14.91 -7.52
CA LEU A 22 -15.27 14.35 -8.55
C LEU A 22 -14.32 15.38 -9.14
N ILE A 23 -14.83 16.55 -9.55
CA ILE A 23 -13.98 17.62 -10.12
C ILE A 23 -12.95 18.08 -9.09
N LEU A 24 -13.35 18.24 -7.84
CA LEU A 24 -12.43 18.61 -6.75
C LEU A 24 -11.39 17.52 -6.49
N ALA A 25 -11.76 16.24 -6.54
CA ALA A 25 -10.84 15.13 -6.35
C ALA A 25 -9.82 15.00 -7.49
N VAL A 26 -10.27 15.15 -8.75
CA VAL A 26 -9.40 15.05 -9.94
C VAL A 26 -8.41 16.22 -10.02
N LYS A 27 -8.80 17.41 -9.54
CA LYS A 27 -7.90 18.58 -9.49
C LYS A 27 -6.86 18.49 -8.36
N ASP A 28 -7.05 17.61 -7.39
CA ASP A 28 -6.18 17.50 -6.23
C ASP A 28 -4.97 16.62 -6.55
N TRP A 29 -3.79 17.22 -6.54
CA TRP A 29 -2.54 16.51 -6.83
C TRP A 29 -2.26 15.38 -5.83
N LYS A 30 -2.75 15.50 -4.57
CA LYS A 30 -2.57 14.48 -3.53
C LYS A 30 -3.25 13.17 -3.93
N VAL A 31 -4.41 13.25 -4.61
CA VAL A 31 -5.17 12.09 -5.07
C VAL A 31 -4.34 11.30 -6.08
N TRP A 32 -3.70 11.98 -7.04
CA TRP A 32 -2.84 11.33 -8.03
C TRP A 32 -1.55 10.78 -7.42
N TRP A 33 -0.96 11.47 -6.45
CA TRP A 33 0.23 10.97 -5.74
C TRP A 33 -0.08 9.68 -4.97
N LEU A 34 -1.19 9.66 -4.22
CA LEU A 34 -1.65 8.48 -3.49
C LEU A 34 -2.10 7.36 -4.42
N ALA A 35 -2.73 7.70 -5.55
CA ALA A 35 -3.09 6.74 -6.60
C ALA A 35 -1.84 6.05 -7.17
N LEU A 36 -0.81 6.82 -7.55
CA LEU A 36 0.45 6.27 -8.06
C LEU A 36 1.19 5.43 -7.02
N ALA A 37 1.22 5.86 -5.75
CA ALA A 37 1.79 5.09 -4.66
C ALA A 37 1.04 3.76 -4.44
N LEU A 38 -0.30 3.77 -4.51
CA LEU A 38 -1.12 2.56 -4.43
C LEU A 38 -0.88 1.66 -5.65
N THR A 39 -0.81 2.22 -6.87
CA THR A 39 -0.48 1.47 -8.09
C THR A 39 0.86 0.75 -7.94
N ALA A 40 1.90 1.44 -7.46
CA ALA A 40 3.21 0.83 -7.23
C ALA A 40 3.13 -0.34 -6.22
N GLN A 41 2.35 -0.20 -5.14
CA GLN A 41 2.11 -1.32 -4.23
C GLN A 41 1.37 -2.47 -4.92
N VAL A 42 0.32 -2.19 -5.71
CA VAL A 42 -0.45 -3.22 -6.41
C VAL A 42 0.42 -3.97 -7.43
N VAL A 43 1.30 -3.29 -8.17
CA VAL A 43 2.28 -3.95 -9.06
C VAL A 43 3.18 -4.89 -8.27
N GLY A 44 3.71 -4.43 -7.13
CA GLY A 44 4.55 -5.27 -6.27
C GLY A 44 3.78 -6.44 -5.63
N LEU A 45 2.47 -6.30 -5.39
CA LEU A 45 1.59 -7.36 -4.87
C LEU A 45 1.06 -8.31 -5.96
N SER A 46 1.36 -8.06 -7.23
CA SER A 46 0.89 -8.89 -8.37
C SER A 46 1.26 -10.37 -8.25
N PHE A 47 2.29 -10.71 -7.48
CA PHE A 47 2.68 -12.09 -7.18
C PHE A 47 1.53 -12.91 -6.56
N ASN A 48 0.53 -12.29 -5.94
CA ASN A 48 -0.64 -12.98 -5.39
C ASN A 48 -1.37 -13.83 -6.45
N ALA A 49 -1.54 -13.30 -7.67
CA ALA A 49 -2.19 -14.04 -8.76
C ALA A 49 -1.36 -15.26 -9.20
N TYR A 50 -0.05 -15.21 -9.02
CA TYR A 50 0.90 -16.24 -9.41
C TYR A 50 1.41 -17.05 -8.23
N PHE A 51 0.82 -16.88 -7.05
CA PHE A 51 1.27 -17.52 -5.81
C PHE A 51 1.31 -19.05 -5.91
N PRO A 52 0.32 -19.73 -6.53
CA PRO A 52 0.40 -21.17 -6.77
C PRO A 52 1.55 -21.55 -7.70
N THR A 53 1.83 -20.74 -8.72
CA THR A 53 2.95 -20.95 -9.66
C THR A 53 4.29 -20.80 -8.93
N LEU A 54 4.42 -19.79 -8.08
CA LEU A 54 5.61 -19.60 -7.25
C LEU A 54 5.80 -20.73 -6.24
N THR A 55 4.71 -21.20 -5.64
CA THR A 55 4.73 -22.34 -4.71
C THR A 55 5.04 -23.65 -5.44
N ALA A 56 4.63 -23.80 -6.71
CA ALA A 56 4.94 -24.98 -7.52
C ALA A 56 6.45 -25.15 -7.76
N THR A 57 7.22 -24.05 -7.71
CA THR A 57 8.67 -24.10 -7.84
C THR A 57 9.38 -24.86 -6.71
N LEU A 58 8.67 -25.19 -5.62
CA LEU A 58 9.16 -26.04 -4.54
C LEU A 58 9.30 -27.52 -4.96
N GLY A 59 8.70 -27.92 -6.09
CA GLY A 59 8.82 -29.27 -6.65
C GLY A 59 7.78 -30.28 -6.16
N TYR A 60 6.73 -29.83 -5.47
CA TYR A 60 5.65 -30.71 -5.00
C TYR A 60 4.54 -30.91 -6.06
N ASN A 61 3.74 -31.97 -5.88
CA ASN A 61 2.52 -32.20 -6.67
C ASN A 61 1.54 -31.02 -6.51
N ARG A 62 0.79 -30.68 -7.57
CA ARG A 62 -0.28 -29.67 -7.59
C ARG A 62 -1.15 -29.64 -6.32
N THR A 63 -1.62 -30.79 -5.82
CA THR A 63 -2.47 -30.82 -4.61
C THR A 63 -1.72 -30.31 -3.38
N ILE A 64 -0.48 -30.78 -3.18
CA ILE A 64 0.36 -30.37 -2.04
C ILE A 64 0.75 -28.89 -2.19
N THR A 65 1.12 -28.46 -3.40
CA THR A 65 1.44 -27.07 -3.71
C THR A 65 0.31 -26.13 -3.33
N LEU A 66 -0.94 -26.45 -3.68
CA LEU A 66 -2.10 -25.62 -3.34
C LEU A 66 -2.35 -25.58 -1.82
N LEU A 67 -2.15 -26.71 -1.11
CA LEU A 67 -2.25 -26.75 0.34
C LEU A 67 -1.16 -25.89 1.01
N LEU A 68 0.06 -25.90 0.47
CA LEU A 68 1.18 -25.09 0.97
C LEU A 68 0.97 -23.59 0.79
N CYS A 69 0.03 -23.15 -0.06
CA CYS A 69 -0.33 -21.75 -0.19
C CYS A 69 -1.11 -21.22 1.02
N ALA A 70 -1.91 -22.06 1.70
CA ALA A 70 -2.79 -21.60 2.76
C ALA A 70 -2.06 -21.05 4.00
N PRO A 71 -0.98 -21.69 4.52
CA PRO A 71 -0.27 -21.18 5.70
C PRO A 71 0.34 -19.77 5.55
N PRO A 72 1.01 -19.42 4.44
CA PRO A 72 1.46 -18.04 4.19
C PRO A 72 0.32 -17.00 4.28
N TRP A 73 -0.85 -17.30 3.71
CA TRP A 73 -2.00 -16.39 3.74
C TRP A 73 -2.65 -16.29 5.13
N ALA A 74 -2.71 -17.39 5.87
CA ALA A 74 -3.17 -17.38 7.25
C ALA A 74 -2.24 -16.52 8.13
N PHE A 75 -0.92 -16.69 7.97
CA PHE A 75 0.07 -15.87 8.65
C PHE A 75 -0.04 -14.39 8.29
N ALA A 76 -0.14 -14.07 6.99
CA ALA A 76 -0.33 -12.70 6.52
C ALA A 76 -1.59 -12.05 7.10
N THR A 77 -2.67 -12.81 7.26
CA THR A 77 -3.91 -12.33 7.89
C THR A 77 -3.71 -11.95 9.36
N ILE A 78 -3.01 -12.79 10.13
CA ILE A 78 -2.68 -12.51 11.53
C ILE A 78 -1.79 -11.26 11.64
N VAL A 79 -0.75 -11.17 10.80
CA VAL A 79 0.15 -10.01 10.77
C VAL A 79 -0.61 -8.75 10.38
N ALA A 80 -1.49 -8.82 9.38
CA ALA A 80 -2.32 -7.69 8.96
C ALA A 80 -3.22 -7.18 10.08
N PHE A 81 -3.86 -8.09 10.82
CA PHE A 81 -4.70 -7.73 11.96
C PHE A 81 -3.90 -7.04 13.08
N ILE A 82 -2.75 -7.61 13.45
CA ILE A 82 -1.88 -7.03 14.49
C ILE A 82 -1.35 -5.67 14.04
N ASN A 83 -0.87 -5.57 12.79
CA ASN A 83 -0.31 -4.34 12.24
C ASN A 83 -1.36 -3.23 12.14
N ALA A 84 -2.58 -3.54 11.67
CA ALA A 84 -3.67 -2.57 11.60
C ALA A 84 -4.07 -2.06 12.99
N ARG A 85 -4.25 -2.98 13.96
CA ARG A 85 -4.60 -2.59 15.34
C ARG A 85 -3.50 -1.76 16.00
N HIS A 86 -2.24 -2.09 15.74
CA HIS A 86 -1.11 -1.31 16.24
C HIS A 86 -1.06 0.07 15.60
N ALA A 87 -1.27 0.17 14.28
CA ALA A 87 -1.31 1.43 13.55
C ALA A 87 -2.41 2.37 14.05
N ASP A 88 -3.57 1.83 14.39
CA ASP A 88 -4.68 2.61 14.96
C ASP A 88 -4.35 3.11 16.38
N LYS A 89 -3.55 2.36 17.15
CA LYS A 89 -3.15 2.73 18.51
C LYS A 89 -2.02 3.76 18.54
N THR A 90 -1.00 3.60 17.70
CA THR A 90 0.16 4.51 17.67
C THR A 90 -0.09 5.77 16.84
N GLY A 91 -0.96 5.68 15.84
CA GLY A 91 -1.17 6.76 14.87
C GLY A 91 -0.03 6.91 13.87
N GLU A 92 1.09 6.19 14.02
CA GLU A 92 2.27 6.29 13.15
C GLU A 92 2.15 5.43 11.88
N ARG A 93 1.23 5.80 10.98
CA ARG A 93 0.85 4.94 9.84
C ARG A 93 1.96 4.69 8.83
N PHE A 94 2.88 5.64 8.65
CA PHE A 94 4.01 5.47 7.73
C PHE A 94 4.87 4.24 8.04
N TRP A 95 5.20 4.00 9.32
CA TRP A 95 6.01 2.85 9.72
C TRP A 95 5.26 1.54 9.52
N HIS A 96 3.96 1.54 9.80
CA HIS A 96 3.07 0.39 9.59
C HIS A 96 2.82 0.06 8.13
N VAL A 97 3.07 0.98 7.19
CA VAL A 97 3.09 0.70 5.75
C VAL A 97 4.47 0.23 5.31
N SER A 98 5.52 0.95 5.72
CA SER A 98 6.86 0.76 5.19
C SER A 98 7.53 -0.52 5.69
N VAL A 99 7.32 -0.89 6.96
CA VAL A 99 7.93 -2.10 7.54
C VAL A 99 7.43 -3.38 6.84
N PRO A 100 6.11 -3.61 6.67
CA PRO A 100 5.65 -4.77 5.91
C PRO A 100 6.13 -4.79 4.46
N LEU A 101 6.16 -3.65 3.78
CA LEU A 101 6.69 -3.58 2.41
C LEU A 101 8.19 -3.95 2.36
N PHE A 102 8.98 -3.46 3.32
CA PHE A 102 10.40 -3.78 3.43
C PHE A 102 10.65 -5.26 3.74
N VAL A 103 9.87 -5.86 4.64
CA VAL A 103 9.93 -7.31 4.90
C VAL A 103 9.54 -8.10 3.65
N GLY A 104 8.60 -7.61 2.84
CA GLY A 104 8.26 -8.15 1.53
C GLY A 104 9.43 -8.12 0.55
N ILE A 105 10.19 -7.02 0.51
CA ILE A 105 11.43 -6.89 -0.29
C ILE A 105 12.44 -7.96 0.13
N ILE A 106 12.64 -8.19 1.43
CA ILE A 106 13.53 -9.26 1.91
C ILE A 106 13.05 -10.62 1.42
N GLY A 107 11.74 -10.88 1.44
CA GLY A 107 11.15 -12.10 0.87
C GLY A 107 11.49 -12.29 -0.60
N PHE A 108 11.33 -11.24 -1.43
CA PHE A 108 11.70 -11.29 -2.85
C PHE A 108 13.19 -11.55 -3.07
N VAL A 109 14.07 -10.88 -2.29
CA VAL A 109 15.52 -11.07 -2.38
C VAL A 109 15.91 -12.51 -2.03
N ILE A 110 15.30 -13.11 -1.00
CA ILE A 110 15.55 -14.51 -0.63
C ILE A 110 15.07 -15.44 -1.75
N ALA A 111 13.86 -15.22 -2.29
CA ALA A 111 13.31 -16.04 -3.38
C ALA A 111 14.17 -16.00 -4.66
N GLU A 112 14.86 -14.89 -4.89
CA GLU A 112 15.80 -14.70 -6.00
C GLU A 112 17.16 -15.37 -5.73
N ALA A 113 17.65 -15.30 -4.49
CA ALA A 113 18.97 -15.76 -4.09
C ALA A 113 19.06 -17.28 -3.92
N THR A 114 17.96 -17.97 -3.60
CA THR A 114 17.97 -19.41 -3.32
C THR A 114 16.90 -20.21 -4.07
N MET A 115 17.30 -21.41 -4.50
CA MET A 115 16.39 -22.46 -5.01
C MET A 115 16.11 -23.54 -3.95
N ASN A 116 16.61 -23.37 -2.72
CA ASN A 116 16.33 -24.29 -1.64
C ASN A 116 14.84 -24.22 -1.25
N THR A 117 14.18 -25.37 -1.14
CA THR A 117 12.76 -25.50 -0.79
C THR A 117 12.39 -24.77 0.50
N ALA A 118 13.18 -24.90 1.56
CA ALA A 118 12.91 -24.24 2.83
C ALA A 118 13.05 -22.72 2.72
N GLY A 119 14.10 -22.25 2.04
CA GLY A 119 14.34 -20.82 1.82
C GLY A 119 13.23 -20.15 1.01
N ARG A 120 12.78 -20.80 -0.06
CA ARG A 120 11.65 -20.32 -0.87
C ARG A 120 10.33 -20.34 -0.10
N TYR A 121 10.08 -21.36 0.71
CA TYR A 121 8.86 -21.40 1.50
C TYR A 121 8.83 -20.26 2.51
N ILE A 122 9.93 -19.98 3.22
CA ILE A 122 10.04 -18.82 4.12
C ILE A 122 9.85 -17.50 3.35
N ALA A 123 10.45 -17.37 2.16
CA ALA A 123 10.27 -16.19 1.32
C ALA A 123 8.80 -15.91 0.99
N LEU A 124 8.00 -16.95 0.74
CA LEU A 124 6.56 -16.81 0.47
C LEU A 124 5.79 -16.22 1.67
N PHE A 125 6.17 -16.54 2.92
CA PHE A 125 5.57 -15.92 4.12
C PHE A 125 5.93 -14.43 4.22
N LEU A 126 7.20 -14.10 3.99
CA LEU A 126 7.69 -12.73 4.03
C LEU A 126 7.07 -11.87 2.92
N MET A 127 6.87 -12.44 1.75
CA MET A 127 6.15 -11.80 0.65
C MET A 127 4.67 -11.59 1.00
N ALA A 128 3.97 -12.64 1.47
CA ALA A 128 2.54 -12.56 1.75
C ALA A 128 2.18 -11.51 2.81
N GLN A 129 3.00 -11.34 3.85
CA GLN A 129 2.73 -10.35 4.90
C GLN A 129 2.75 -8.89 4.40
N SER A 130 3.29 -8.61 3.21
CA SER A 130 3.29 -7.25 2.63
C SER A 130 1.88 -6.67 2.44
N TYR A 131 0.84 -7.52 2.36
CA TYR A 131 -0.56 -7.12 2.38
C TYR A 131 -0.96 -6.35 3.65
N ALA A 132 -0.27 -6.56 4.77
CA ALA A 132 -0.48 -5.79 5.99
C ALA A 132 -0.18 -4.29 5.77
N GLY A 133 0.82 -3.97 4.95
CA GLY A 133 1.16 -2.59 4.61
C GLY A 133 0.12 -1.95 3.69
N PHE A 134 -0.39 -2.72 2.71
CA PHE A 134 -1.44 -2.27 1.79
C PHE A 134 -2.73 -1.86 2.52
N ILE A 135 -3.18 -2.66 3.49
CA ILE A 135 -4.39 -2.38 4.27
C ILE A 135 -4.24 -1.08 5.06
N VAL A 136 -3.11 -0.90 5.74
CA VAL A 136 -2.85 0.32 6.52
C VAL A 136 -2.70 1.53 5.60
N PHE A 137 -2.07 1.37 4.43
CA PHE A 137 -1.93 2.46 3.46
C PHE A 137 -3.31 2.92 2.95
N PHE A 138 -4.22 1.99 2.66
CA PHE A 138 -5.58 2.34 2.25
C PHE A 138 -6.34 3.12 3.35
N SER A 139 -6.20 2.70 4.62
CA SER A 139 -6.74 3.44 5.76
C SER A 139 -6.09 4.84 5.89
N TRP A 140 -4.79 4.95 5.63
CA TRP A 140 -4.08 6.22 5.66
C TRP A 140 -4.54 7.19 4.57
N CYS A 141 -4.70 6.71 3.33
CA CYS A 141 -5.29 7.48 2.22
C CYS A 141 -6.65 8.04 2.61
N SER A 142 -7.49 7.20 3.21
CA SER A 142 -8.83 7.61 3.63
C SER A 142 -8.77 8.79 4.57
N ASN A 143 -7.90 8.75 5.58
CA ASN A 143 -7.83 9.81 6.58
C ASN A 143 -7.07 11.06 6.13
N SER A 144 -6.19 10.94 5.13
CA SER A 144 -5.36 12.05 4.64
C SER A 144 -6.03 12.89 3.56
N LEU A 145 -7.15 12.43 3.01
CA LEU A 145 -7.88 13.14 1.97
C LEU A 145 -8.74 14.28 2.56
N PRO A 146 -8.75 15.44 1.88
CA PRO A 146 -9.47 16.61 2.36
C PRO A 146 -10.99 16.39 2.38
N ARG A 147 -11.63 16.97 3.40
CA ARG A 147 -13.09 17.04 3.54
C ARG A 147 -13.63 18.04 2.49
N PRO A 148 -14.83 17.87 1.92
CA PRO A 148 -16.02 17.18 2.45
C PRO A 148 -16.04 15.64 2.31
N PRO A 149 -16.93 14.92 3.03
CA PRO A 149 -17.09 13.47 2.93
C PRO A 149 -17.36 12.96 1.50
N SER A 150 -18.10 13.73 0.69
CA SER A 150 -18.40 13.40 -0.71
C SER A 150 -17.12 13.39 -1.57
N LYS A 151 -16.25 14.41 -1.43
CA LYS A 151 -14.93 14.47 -2.09
C LYS A 151 -14.04 13.31 -1.66
N ARG A 152 -13.97 13.01 -0.36
CA ARG A 152 -13.17 11.90 0.19
C ARG A 152 -13.59 10.54 -0.38
N ALA A 153 -14.90 10.27 -0.45
CA ALA A 153 -15.41 9.01 -0.99
C ALA A 153 -15.05 8.85 -2.48
N VAL A 154 -15.25 9.89 -3.29
CA VAL A 154 -14.93 9.86 -4.72
C VAL A 154 -13.41 9.76 -4.96
N ALA A 155 -12.60 10.48 -4.19
CA ALA A 155 -11.14 10.40 -4.27
C ALA A 155 -10.62 9.00 -3.93
N LEU A 156 -11.15 8.35 -2.89
CA LEU A 156 -10.80 6.96 -2.55
C LEU A 156 -11.19 5.98 -3.64
N ALA A 157 -12.39 6.12 -4.20
CA ALA A 157 -12.84 5.29 -5.31
C ALA A 157 -11.92 5.46 -6.53
N LEU A 158 -11.52 6.69 -6.84
CA LEU A 158 -10.61 7.00 -7.94
C LEU A 158 -9.20 6.43 -7.70
N ILE A 159 -8.64 6.60 -6.50
CA ILE A 159 -7.35 6.02 -6.09
C ILE A 159 -7.38 4.50 -6.24
N ASN A 160 -8.43 3.86 -5.72
CA ASN A 160 -8.56 2.41 -5.80
C ASN A 160 -8.70 1.93 -7.25
N ALA A 161 -9.56 2.58 -8.04
CA ALA A 161 -9.77 2.23 -9.45
C ALA A 161 -8.47 2.39 -10.26
N PHE A 162 -7.76 3.50 -10.07
CA PHE A 162 -6.49 3.74 -10.75
C PHE A 162 -5.41 2.74 -10.34
N SER A 163 -5.40 2.32 -9.07
CA SER A 163 -4.43 1.33 -8.59
C SER A 163 -4.55 -0.05 -9.26
N GLN A 164 -5.74 -0.39 -9.78
CA GLN A 164 -5.94 -1.65 -10.50
C GLN A 164 -5.19 -1.70 -11.83
N LEU A 165 -4.75 -0.56 -12.38
CA LEU A 165 -3.79 -0.54 -13.48
C LEU A 165 -2.49 -1.27 -13.11
N GLY A 166 -2.15 -1.32 -11.82
CA GLY A 166 -1.03 -2.09 -11.31
C GLY A 166 -1.21 -3.59 -11.45
N ASN A 167 -2.45 -4.10 -11.35
CA ASN A 167 -2.76 -5.52 -11.59
C ASN A 167 -2.68 -5.85 -13.09
N VAL A 168 -3.13 -4.93 -13.95
CA VAL A 168 -2.97 -5.05 -15.40
C VAL A 168 -1.49 -5.12 -15.76
N GLY A 169 -0.68 -4.16 -15.30
CA GLY A 169 0.77 -4.20 -15.49
C GLY A 169 1.41 -5.46 -14.89
N GLY A 170 1.00 -5.82 -13.67
CA GLY A 170 1.46 -7.01 -12.95
C GLY A 170 1.21 -8.32 -13.69
N SER A 171 0.15 -8.42 -14.49
CA SER A 171 -0.12 -9.62 -15.31
C SER A 171 0.97 -9.91 -16.36
N TYR A 172 1.71 -8.88 -16.79
CA TYR A 172 2.83 -8.99 -17.72
C TYR A 172 4.18 -9.17 -17.02
N VAL A 173 4.22 -9.09 -15.69
CA VAL A 173 5.46 -9.19 -14.89
C VAL A 173 5.87 -10.65 -14.65
N TRP A 174 5.00 -11.62 -14.89
CA TRP A 174 5.24 -13.04 -14.60
C TRP A 174 5.20 -13.97 -15.83
N PRO A 175 5.95 -13.70 -16.91
CA PRO A 175 5.99 -14.59 -18.06
C PRO A 175 6.75 -15.88 -17.74
N ASN A 176 6.24 -17.01 -18.24
CA ASN A 176 6.87 -18.32 -18.07
C ASN A 176 8.27 -18.42 -18.72
N GLU A 177 8.52 -17.58 -19.73
CA GLU A 177 9.79 -17.51 -20.47
C GLU A 177 10.99 -17.06 -19.61
N TRP A 178 10.74 -16.41 -18.47
CA TRP A 178 11.81 -15.92 -17.58
C TRP A 178 12.35 -16.99 -16.62
N GLY A 179 11.89 -18.24 -16.77
CA GLY A 179 12.38 -19.40 -16.03
C GLY A 179 11.88 -19.47 -14.59
N THR A 180 12.21 -20.57 -13.91
CA THR A 180 11.74 -20.90 -12.54
C THR A 180 12.33 -20.00 -11.45
N THR A 181 13.35 -19.23 -11.79
CA THR A 181 14.00 -18.26 -10.90
C THR A 181 13.27 -16.92 -10.82
N TYR A 182 12.45 -16.55 -11.81
CA TYR A 182 11.67 -15.30 -11.86
C TYR A 182 12.42 -14.01 -11.42
N ARG A 183 13.75 -13.95 -11.60
CA ARG A 183 14.59 -12.85 -11.07
C ARG A 183 14.13 -11.47 -11.53
N LYS A 184 13.79 -11.35 -12.82
CA LYS A 184 13.29 -10.10 -13.41
C LYS A 184 11.97 -9.65 -12.77
N SER A 185 11.07 -10.60 -12.51
CA SER A 185 9.78 -10.34 -11.84
C SER A 185 10.00 -9.85 -10.41
N TYR A 186 10.86 -10.53 -9.64
CA TYR A 186 11.22 -10.12 -8.29
C TYR A 186 11.88 -8.75 -8.26
N GLY A 187 12.79 -8.45 -9.19
CA GLY A 187 13.41 -7.13 -9.32
C GLY A 187 12.39 -6.01 -9.58
N ILE A 188 11.38 -6.24 -10.43
CA ILE A 188 10.29 -5.28 -10.68
C ILE A 188 9.49 -5.05 -9.39
N CYS A 189 9.10 -6.12 -8.68
CA CYS A 189 8.35 -6.00 -7.43
C CYS A 189 9.14 -5.25 -6.35
N ILE A 190 10.45 -5.52 -6.23
CA ILE A 190 11.34 -4.82 -5.29
C ILE A 190 11.42 -3.33 -5.63
N ALA A 191 11.61 -2.99 -6.91
CA ALA A 191 11.65 -1.59 -7.35
C ALA A 191 10.32 -0.88 -7.06
N CYS A 192 9.19 -1.51 -7.34
CA CYS A 192 7.87 -0.96 -7.06
C CYS A 192 7.61 -0.77 -5.55
N PHE A 193 7.99 -1.72 -4.70
CA PHE A 193 7.90 -1.56 -3.24
C PHE A 193 8.83 -0.46 -2.72
N GLY A 194 10.06 -0.37 -3.24
CA GLY A 194 10.99 0.71 -2.92
C GLY A 194 10.44 2.09 -3.30
N CYS A 195 9.89 2.22 -4.52
CA CYS A 195 9.21 3.43 -4.98
C CYS A 195 8.02 3.78 -4.08
N ALA A 196 7.18 2.80 -3.72
CA ALA A 196 6.05 3.02 -2.84
C ALA A 196 6.48 3.53 -1.46
N ILE A 197 7.53 2.96 -0.86
CA ILE A 197 8.09 3.42 0.41
C ILE A 197 8.60 4.86 0.29
N ALA A 198 9.35 5.18 -0.77
CA ALA A 198 9.86 6.52 -1.02
C ALA A 198 8.72 7.55 -1.19
N MET A 199 7.65 7.19 -1.91
CA MET A 199 6.47 8.03 -2.08
C MET A 199 5.70 8.22 -0.77
N CYS A 200 5.57 7.17 0.05
CA CYS A 200 4.98 7.26 1.39
C CYS A 200 5.81 8.16 2.30
N PHE A 201 7.14 8.10 2.21
CA PHE A 201 8.02 8.96 2.98
C PHE A 201 7.87 10.43 2.57
N ALA A 202 7.85 10.72 1.27
CA ALA A 202 7.61 12.07 0.75
C ALA A 202 6.23 12.60 1.21
N PHE A 203 5.19 11.76 1.17
CA PHE A 203 3.86 12.14 1.62
C PHE A 203 3.82 12.42 3.14
N ARG A 204 4.52 11.64 3.95
CA ARG A 204 4.69 11.91 5.39
C ARG A 204 5.33 13.27 5.65
N GLN A 205 6.42 13.61 4.95
CA GLN A 205 7.09 14.91 5.11
C GLN A 205 6.17 16.07 4.72
N HIS A 206 5.36 15.88 3.68
CA HIS A 206 4.35 16.86 3.29
C HIS A 206 3.30 17.09 4.39
N LEU A 207 2.78 16.01 4.99
CA LEU A 207 1.81 16.11 6.09
C LEU A 207 2.40 16.79 7.34
N ILE A 208 3.64 16.47 7.70
CA ILE A 208 4.32 17.13 8.84
C ILE A 208 4.44 18.63 8.61
N THR A 209 4.85 19.03 7.40
CA THR A 209 4.94 20.44 7.01
C THR A 209 3.57 21.13 7.14
N LEU A 210 2.50 20.50 6.65
CA LEU A 210 1.13 21.05 6.75
C LEU A 210 0.66 21.20 8.20
N ASN A 211 0.96 20.22 9.06
CA ASN A 211 0.60 20.28 10.48
C ASN A 211 1.31 21.44 11.19
N GLN A 212 2.61 21.66 10.91
CA GLN A 212 3.36 22.78 11.49
C GLN A 212 2.78 24.15 11.10
N TYR A 213 2.37 24.31 9.83
CA TYR A 213 1.70 25.53 9.40
C TYR A 213 0.37 25.73 10.12
N ALA A 214 -0.41 24.67 10.33
CA ALA A 214 -1.70 24.76 11.03
C ALA A 214 -1.54 25.22 12.49
N TYR A 215 -0.56 24.67 13.23
CA TYR A 215 -0.26 25.10 14.61
C TYR A 215 0.16 26.57 14.67
N THR A 216 1.02 27.00 13.75
CA THR A 216 1.49 28.40 13.70
C THR A 216 0.34 29.37 13.43
N LEU A 217 -0.60 28.98 12.56
CA LEU A 217 -1.78 29.79 12.26
C LEU A 217 -2.75 29.85 13.44
N SER A 218 -2.98 28.73 14.14
CA SER A 218 -3.85 28.71 15.33
C SER A 218 -3.31 29.60 16.44
N ASP A 219 -2.00 29.56 16.69
CA ASP A 219 -1.36 30.39 17.71
C ASP A 219 -1.47 31.88 17.36
N TRP A 220 -1.32 32.24 16.07
CA TRP A 220 -1.48 33.61 15.60
C TRP A 220 -2.92 34.13 15.73
N ILE A 221 -3.92 33.29 15.45
CA ILE A 221 -5.34 33.64 15.61
C ILE A 221 -5.67 33.83 17.10
N MET A 222 -5.16 32.97 17.97
CA MET A 222 -5.36 33.08 19.42
C MET A 222 -4.65 34.32 20.00
N ALA A 223 -3.48 34.69 19.48
CA ALA A 223 -2.76 35.89 19.90
C ALA A 223 -3.43 37.21 19.46
N LYS A 224 -4.34 37.15 18.47
CA LYS A 224 -5.11 38.31 17.97
C LYS A 224 -6.49 38.48 18.62
N LYS A 225 -6.87 37.57 19.51
CA LYS A 225 -8.16 37.56 20.20
C LYS A 225 -8.00 38.06 21.63
#